data_AF-A2E8K8-F1
#
_entry.id   AF-A2E8K8-F1
#
_cell.length_a   1.000
_cell.length_b   1.000
_cell.length_c   1.000
_cell.angle_alpha   90.00
_cell.angle_beta   90.00
_cell.angle_gamma   90.00
#
_symmetry.space_group_name_H-M   'P 1'
#
loop_
_entity.id
_entity.type
_entity.pdbx_description
1 polymer ?
#
loop_
_entity_poly.entity_id
_entity_poly.type
_entity_poly.pdbx_seq_one_letter_code
_entity_poly.pdbx_strand_id
1 'polypeptide(L)'
;MAAREWWERYFPPEGRNAGDKVPDHIKSERFWEEYFPPMLVYLNTIQNSDQFWRKAQRIIEALTNEIVLCPFLQFRSFVQTLYNLRNTLTFSSPQIAIKFLEMLPAESDSNIILWYLPSYINNTLDYFDLLFQLSKSEHRLWIEFMNSSGSIDIAIDKWFPMLKLNVEKPDYRQTTLVITIMQLLTDLFTSRPAQITDFPERFAKFFKRLLSFINGDKGAFAYYASDCCLNLLDRLTHAFSSNNYSALVSKFVTSVRNSPSIISCSMSRLFKIIQNDEIRMNALSSFLSTANSSDDFLLAVETIKNTDRRKVSPAVQTLIHIAASSKPFSKTAQSVIGEVLNYTGDFPWITPYIRKTANFVGAAISNGRFLRRAKSILDLYIVLYNTDIFWLRSVLSEVGGLLLATQKVPMTSLLILHPSPVTDRKSIMTITQPMNPNEIKGLLNAKVFEEEYKPIDRLSPTKTIASKKVIVLNSKKISKPTPNLKKNENTRSYGIAPKNLRKLQPLYSV
;
A
#
# COMPACT_ATOMS: atom_id res chain seq x y z
N MET A 1 2.26 5.67 61.92
CA MET A 1 2.07 4.27 62.33
C MET A 1 1.72 3.41 61.11
N ALA A 2 0.64 3.72 60.37
CA ALA A 2 0.22 2.98 59.17
C ALA A 2 1.29 2.83 58.05
N ALA A 3 2.04 3.89 57.71
CA ALA A 3 3.09 3.80 56.68
C ALA A 3 4.25 2.86 57.06
N ARG A 4 4.59 2.84 58.36
CA ARG A 4 5.64 1.98 58.90
C ARG A 4 5.18 0.51 58.91
N GLU A 5 3.97 0.24 59.39
CA GLU A 5 3.39 -1.10 59.36
C GLU A 5 3.26 -1.64 57.92
N TRP A 6 2.89 -0.78 56.97
CA TRP A 6 2.86 -1.14 55.56
C TRP A 6 4.24 -1.53 55.03
N TRP A 7 5.27 -0.74 55.33
CA TRP A 7 6.65 -1.04 54.91
C TRP A 7 7.21 -2.31 55.56
N GLU A 8 6.98 -2.50 56.86
CA GLU A 8 7.46 -3.67 57.62
C GLU A 8 6.81 -5.00 57.17
N ARG A 9 5.68 -4.97 56.43
CA ARG A 9 5.12 -6.17 55.78
C ARG A 9 6.03 -6.73 54.69
N TYR A 10 6.76 -5.86 54.00
CA TYR A 10 7.68 -6.22 52.93
C TYR A 10 9.11 -6.41 53.46
N PHE A 11 9.48 -5.61 54.45
CA PHE A 11 10.82 -5.59 55.04
C PHE A 11 10.74 -5.78 56.56
N PRO A 12 10.49 -7.00 57.04
CA PRO A 12 10.40 -7.26 58.48
C PRO A 12 11.74 -6.93 59.17
N PRO A 13 11.72 -6.23 60.31
CA PRO A 13 12.94 -5.78 60.96
C PRO A 13 13.74 -6.94 61.55
N GLU A 14 14.92 -7.21 60.99
CA GLU A 14 15.92 -8.13 61.57
C GLU A 14 16.69 -7.44 62.71
N GLY A 15 16.05 -7.22 63.87
CA GLY A 15 16.65 -6.64 65.08
C GLY A 15 16.18 -5.23 65.45
N ARG A 16 16.62 -4.71 66.61
CA ARG A 16 16.05 -3.49 67.25
C ARG A 16 16.16 -2.19 66.44
N ASN A 17 17.05 -2.13 65.43
CA ASN A 17 17.29 -0.95 64.59
C ASN A 17 17.18 -1.22 63.07
N ALA A 18 16.72 -2.40 62.65
CA ALA A 18 16.72 -2.79 61.24
C ALA A 18 15.64 -2.08 60.39
N GLY A 19 14.58 -1.57 61.01
CA GLY A 19 13.47 -0.89 60.33
C GLY A 19 13.71 0.57 59.92
N ASP A 20 14.88 1.16 60.22
CA ASP A 20 15.22 2.55 59.90
C ASP A 20 16.32 2.67 58.81
N LYS A 21 16.62 1.57 58.09
CA LYS A 21 17.61 1.56 57.01
C LYS A 21 16.99 1.12 55.69
N VAL A 22 17.55 1.66 54.61
CA VAL A 22 17.23 1.25 53.24
C VAL A 22 17.64 -0.22 53.06
N PRO A 23 16.72 -1.11 52.66
CA PRO A 23 17.04 -2.52 52.46
C PRO A 23 17.90 -2.72 51.20
N ASP A 24 18.55 -3.87 51.10
CA ASP A 24 19.19 -4.28 49.86
C ASP A 24 18.17 -4.30 48.71
N HIS A 25 18.55 -3.78 47.54
CA HIS A 25 17.67 -3.74 46.37
C HIS A 25 17.20 -5.15 45.97
N ILE A 26 18.04 -6.19 46.10
CA ILE A 26 17.66 -7.58 45.81
C ILE A 26 16.47 -8.02 46.67
N LYS A 27 16.45 -7.61 47.95
CA LYS A 27 15.34 -7.93 48.88
C LYS A 27 14.06 -7.15 48.56
N SER A 28 14.09 -6.17 47.65
CA SER A 28 12.96 -5.31 47.33
C SER A 28 12.10 -5.79 46.16
N GLU A 29 12.43 -6.92 45.54
CA GLU A 29 11.70 -7.50 44.41
C GLU A 29 10.19 -7.60 44.68
N ARG A 30 9.80 -8.32 45.75
CA ARG A 30 8.39 -8.47 46.13
C ARG A 30 7.70 -7.14 46.43
N PHE A 31 8.41 -6.18 47.01
CA PHE A 31 7.86 -4.85 47.26
C PHE A 31 7.52 -4.16 45.94
N TRP A 32 8.42 -4.17 44.96
CA TRP A 32 8.19 -3.54 43.67
C TRP A 32 7.17 -4.29 42.81
N GLU A 33 7.14 -5.62 42.88
CA GLU A 33 6.08 -6.44 42.26
C GLU A 33 4.68 -6.02 42.70
N GLU A 34 4.49 -5.65 43.96
CA GLU A 34 3.18 -5.23 44.45
C GLU A 34 2.96 -3.71 44.32
N TYR A 35 4.01 -2.89 44.49
CA TYR A 35 3.89 -1.43 44.54
C TYR A 35 3.98 -0.76 43.17
N PHE A 36 5.00 -1.07 42.38
CA PHE A 36 5.22 -0.49 41.05
C PHE A 36 6.07 -1.45 40.19
N PRO A 37 5.44 -2.48 39.60
CA PRO A 37 6.12 -3.57 38.88
C PRO A 37 7.14 -3.13 37.81
N PRO A 38 6.96 -2.01 37.08
CA PRO A 38 7.97 -1.56 36.11
C PRO A 38 9.37 -1.38 36.71
N MET A 39 9.49 -1.11 38.02
CA MET A 39 10.79 -0.96 38.69
C MET A 39 11.64 -2.22 38.68
N LEU A 40 11.04 -3.40 38.46
CA LEU A 40 11.76 -4.67 38.41
C LEU A 40 12.80 -4.71 37.27
N VAL A 41 12.60 -3.93 36.20
CA VAL A 41 13.59 -3.78 35.12
C VAL A 41 14.93 -3.23 35.66
N TYR A 42 14.89 -2.41 36.71
CA TYR A 42 16.10 -1.85 37.33
C TYR A 42 16.81 -2.79 38.28
N LEU A 43 16.10 -3.76 38.87
CA LEU A 43 16.70 -4.72 39.80
C LEU A 43 17.77 -5.57 39.11
N ASN A 44 17.51 -5.95 37.85
CA ASN A 44 18.44 -6.77 37.09
C ASN A 44 19.56 -5.97 36.42
N THR A 45 19.46 -4.64 36.37
CA THR A 45 20.42 -3.77 35.67
C THR A 45 21.34 -2.99 36.62
N ILE A 46 20.89 -2.67 37.83
CA ILE A 46 21.69 -1.91 38.80
C ILE A 46 22.16 -2.85 39.91
N GLN A 47 23.46 -3.17 39.94
CA GLN A 47 24.05 -4.05 40.95
C GLN A 47 24.25 -3.38 42.32
N ASN A 48 24.28 -2.05 42.36
CA ASN A 48 24.56 -1.29 43.58
C ASN A 48 23.26 -0.78 44.22
N SER A 49 23.00 -1.20 45.47
CA SER A 49 21.79 -0.81 46.22
C SER A 49 21.63 0.70 46.36
N ASP A 50 22.71 1.44 46.59
CA ASP A 50 22.64 2.90 46.75
C ASP A 50 22.22 3.60 45.45
N GLN A 51 22.78 3.14 44.33
CA GLN A 51 22.39 3.63 43.01
C GLN A 51 20.95 3.28 42.68
N PHE A 52 20.51 2.06 43.02
CA PHE A 52 19.15 1.61 42.78
C PHE A 52 18.14 2.50 43.50
N TRP A 53 18.30 2.71 44.82
CA TRP A 53 17.34 3.50 45.59
C TRP A 53 17.36 5.00 45.24
N ARG A 54 18.52 5.56 44.88
CA ARG A 54 18.58 6.93 44.32
C ARG A 54 17.86 7.02 42.98
N LYS A 55 17.96 5.98 42.15
CA LYS A 55 17.25 5.92 40.87
C LYS A 55 15.74 5.76 41.09
N ALA A 56 15.31 4.90 42.01
CA ALA A 56 13.92 4.73 42.41
C ALA A 56 13.31 6.04 42.89
N GLN A 57 14.00 6.78 43.76
CA GLN A 57 13.60 8.13 44.19
C GLN A 57 13.34 9.04 42.98
N ARG A 58 14.34 9.20 42.09
CA ARG A 58 14.21 10.06 40.91
C ARG A 58 13.08 9.66 39.98
N ILE A 59 12.86 8.35 39.82
CA ILE A 59 11.76 7.83 39.01
C ILE A 59 10.42 8.22 39.62
N ILE A 60 10.25 8.02 40.92
CA ILE A 60 9.00 8.37 41.60
C ILE A 60 8.76 9.88 41.52
N GLU A 61 9.79 10.70 41.76
CA GLU A 61 9.71 12.17 41.60
C GLU A 61 9.26 12.55 40.18
N ALA A 62 9.87 11.96 39.15
CA ALA A 62 9.56 12.29 37.75
C ALA A 62 8.17 11.84 37.31
N LEU A 63 7.66 10.73 37.85
CA LEU A 63 6.36 10.18 37.50
C LEU A 63 5.21 10.88 38.24
N THR A 64 5.45 11.35 39.47
CA THR A 64 4.41 11.95 40.32
C THR A 64 4.49 13.47 40.37
N ASN A 65 5.62 14.06 39.97
CA ASN A 65 6.00 15.46 40.20
C ASN A 65 6.03 15.86 41.69
N GLU A 66 6.02 14.88 42.60
CA GLU A 66 6.15 15.10 44.05
C GLU A 66 7.62 15.09 44.45
N ILE A 67 7.98 15.86 45.48
CA ILE A 67 9.34 15.87 46.02
C ILE A 67 9.51 14.62 46.90
N VAL A 68 10.43 13.73 46.53
CA VAL A 68 10.69 12.49 47.28
C VAL A 68 12.03 12.62 47.98
N LEU A 69 12.01 12.62 49.31
CA LEU A 69 13.24 12.82 50.08
C LEU A 69 14.21 11.64 49.93
N CYS A 70 15.51 11.92 49.92
CA CYS A 70 16.54 10.90 49.74
C CYS A 70 16.46 9.81 50.83
N PRO A 71 16.31 8.53 50.45
CA PRO A 71 16.08 7.44 51.41
C PRO A 71 17.24 7.23 52.39
N PHE A 72 18.46 7.66 52.03
CA PHE A 72 19.66 7.58 52.89
C PHE A 72 19.76 8.70 53.93
N LEU A 73 19.08 9.83 53.70
CA LEU A 73 19.14 11.00 54.59
C LEU A 73 17.87 11.09 55.47
N GLN A 74 16.71 10.77 54.91
CA GLN A 74 15.41 10.92 55.58
C GLN A 74 14.51 9.71 55.28
N PHE A 75 14.96 8.52 55.70
CA PHE A 75 14.28 7.25 55.43
C PHE A 75 12.80 7.23 55.83
N ARG A 76 12.47 7.72 57.03
CA ARG A 76 11.08 7.75 57.52
C ARG A 76 10.18 8.62 56.64
N SER A 77 10.67 9.77 56.20
CA SER A 77 9.94 10.66 55.30
C SER A 77 9.78 10.04 53.92
N PHE A 78 10.81 9.37 53.41
CA PHE A 78 10.75 8.60 52.16
C PHE A 78 9.65 7.53 52.19
N VAL A 79 9.61 6.69 53.23
CA VAL A 79 8.58 5.65 53.40
C VAL A 79 7.18 6.27 53.50
N GLN A 80 7.04 7.40 54.20
CA GLN A 80 5.76 8.11 54.30
C GLN A 80 5.29 8.63 52.93
N THR A 81 6.20 9.19 52.12
CA THR A 81 5.89 9.63 50.75
C THR A 81 5.46 8.46 49.88
N LEU A 82 6.19 7.33 49.90
CA LEU A 82 5.81 6.14 49.14
C LEU A 82 4.43 5.62 49.55
N TYR A 83 4.14 5.58 50.85
CA TYR A 83 2.85 5.15 51.36
C TYR A 83 1.72 6.05 50.84
N ASN A 84 1.93 7.37 50.81
CA ASN A 84 0.94 8.31 50.30
C ASN A 84 0.71 8.12 48.79
N LEU A 85 1.74 7.74 48.04
CA LEU A 85 1.71 7.53 46.59
C LEU A 85 1.29 6.11 46.15
N ARG A 86 0.98 5.22 47.08
CA ARG A 86 0.74 3.79 46.80
C ARG A 86 -0.38 3.48 45.79
N ASN A 87 -1.34 4.39 45.65
CA ASN A 87 -2.45 4.23 44.70
C ASN A 87 -2.29 5.12 43.45
N THR A 88 -1.23 5.91 43.35
CA THR A 88 -1.03 6.90 42.27
C THR A 88 0.03 6.47 41.26
N LEU A 89 1.01 5.67 41.67
CA LEU A 89 2.07 5.15 40.80
C LEU A 89 1.56 4.02 39.89
N THR A 90 0.93 4.42 38.79
CA THR A 90 0.50 3.51 37.72
C THR A 90 0.76 4.15 36.36
N PHE A 91 0.84 3.34 35.30
CA PHE A 91 0.81 3.84 33.93
C PHE A 91 -0.62 4.21 33.54
N SER A 92 -1.15 5.26 34.17
CA SER A 92 -2.48 5.82 33.89
C SER A 92 -2.57 6.54 32.54
N SER A 93 -1.43 6.82 31.91
CA SER A 93 -1.35 7.39 30.57
C SER A 93 -0.06 6.97 29.84
N PRO A 94 -0.07 6.94 28.48
CA PRO A 94 1.13 6.69 27.69
C PRO A 94 2.28 7.66 28.01
N GLN A 95 2.00 8.92 28.33
CA GLN A 95 3.02 9.93 28.62
C GLN A 95 3.81 9.61 29.89
N ILE A 96 3.16 9.06 30.91
CA ILE A 96 3.83 8.62 32.14
C ILE A 96 4.71 7.40 31.84
N ALA A 97 4.24 6.47 31.00
CA ALA A 97 5.05 5.34 30.56
C ALA A 97 6.27 5.79 29.74
N ILE A 98 6.14 6.77 28.84
CA ILE A 98 7.27 7.33 28.09
C ILE A 98 8.30 7.95 29.03
N LYS A 99 7.88 8.78 30.00
CA LYS A 99 8.80 9.35 31.01
C LYS A 99 9.56 8.25 31.76
N PHE A 100 8.88 7.16 32.12
CA PHE A 100 9.54 6.02 32.76
C PHE A 100 10.60 5.39 31.84
N LEU A 101 10.26 5.16 30.57
CA LEU A 101 11.15 4.58 29.57
C LEU A 101 12.36 5.45 29.25
N GLU A 102 12.20 6.77 29.24
CA GLU A 102 13.31 7.73 29.08
C GLU A 102 14.34 7.62 30.20
N MET A 103 13.90 7.22 31.40
CA MET A 103 14.79 7.04 32.54
C MET A 103 15.56 5.72 32.50
N LEU A 104 15.17 4.74 31.67
CA LEU A 104 15.85 3.45 31.59
C LEU A 104 17.32 3.64 31.16
N PRO A 105 18.24 2.75 31.55
CA PRO A 105 19.62 2.76 31.05
C PRO A 105 19.65 2.71 29.52
N ALA A 106 20.71 3.27 28.91
CA ALA A 106 20.89 3.23 27.46
C ALA A 106 20.97 1.79 26.93
N GLU A 107 21.55 0.89 27.71
CA GLU A 107 21.80 -0.53 27.41
C GLU A 107 20.57 -1.44 27.65
N SER A 108 19.37 -0.87 27.79
CA SER A 108 18.18 -1.65 28.14
C SER A 108 17.68 -2.48 26.96
N ASP A 109 17.43 -3.76 27.21
CA ASP A 109 16.98 -4.71 26.18
C ASP A 109 15.66 -4.27 25.52
N SER A 110 15.66 -4.17 24.19
CA SER A 110 14.47 -3.89 23.38
C SER A 110 13.31 -4.88 23.58
N ASN A 111 13.58 -6.08 24.13
CA ASN A 111 12.56 -7.03 24.59
C ASN A 111 11.62 -6.46 25.65
N ILE A 112 12.00 -5.36 26.33
CA ILE A 112 11.12 -4.60 27.22
C ILE A 112 9.81 -4.23 26.52
N ILE A 113 9.88 -3.86 25.24
CA ILE A 113 8.69 -3.50 24.45
C ILE A 113 7.75 -4.70 24.29
N LEU A 114 8.27 -5.88 23.99
CA LEU A 114 7.46 -7.05 23.62
C LEU A 114 6.98 -7.90 24.80
N TRP A 115 7.67 -7.87 25.93
CA TRP A 115 7.48 -8.83 27.02
C TRP A 115 7.18 -8.16 28.36
N TYR A 116 7.87 -7.07 28.68
CA TYR A 116 7.75 -6.43 29.98
C TYR A 116 6.61 -5.40 30.00
N LEU A 117 6.59 -4.45 29.06
CA LEU A 117 5.56 -3.40 29.00
C LEU A 117 4.12 -3.91 28.95
N PRO A 118 3.76 -4.95 28.16
CA PRO A 118 2.39 -5.47 28.13
C PRO A 118 1.92 -5.96 29.50
N SER A 119 2.84 -6.47 30.33
CA SER A 119 2.55 -7.02 31.65
C SER A 119 2.26 -5.94 32.70
N TYR A 120 2.64 -4.69 32.42
CA TYR A 120 2.55 -3.57 33.36
C TYR A 120 1.53 -2.50 32.96
N ILE A 121 0.97 -2.60 31.75
CA ILE A 121 -0.10 -1.71 31.27
C ILE A 121 -1.40 -2.48 31.33
N ASN A 122 -2.29 -2.06 32.24
CA ASN A 122 -3.54 -2.76 32.55
C ASN A 122 -4.52 -2.87 31.37
N ASN A 123 -4.35 -2.05 30.34
CA ASN A 123 -5.25 -1.95 29.20
C ASN A 123 -4.47 -2.10 27.88
N THR A 124 -4.90 -3.06 27.06
CA THR A 124 -4.31 -3.34 25.75
C THR A 124 -4.27 -2.11 24.83
N LEU A 125 -5.30 -1.27 24.86
CA LEU A 125 -5.33 -0.05 24.05
C LEU A 125 -4.21 0.92 24.46
N ASP A 126 -4.05 1.14 25.77
CA ASP A 126 -3.04 2.07 26.29
C ASP A 126 -1.61 1.58 25.96
N TYR A 127 -1.40 0.26 25.90
CA TYR A 127 -0.14 -0.32 25.43
C TYR A 127 0.12 -0.02 23.95
N PHE A 128 -0.86 -0.25 23.06
CA PHE A 128 -0.66 0.03 21.64
C PHE A 128 -0.58 1.54 21.34
N ASP A 129 -1.30 2.38 22.09
CA ASP A 129 -1.18 3.83 21.99
C ASP A 129 0.20 4.31 22.44
N LEU A 130 0.79 3.69 23.48
CA LEU A 130 2.19 3.91 23.85
C LEU A 130 3.13 3.51 22.70
N LEU A 131 2.98 2.31 22.13
CA LEU A 131 3.82 1.89 21.00
C LEU A 131 3.72 2.84 19.81
N PHE A 132 2.51 3.30 19.50
CA PHE A 132 2.28 4.25 18.42
C PHE A 132 2.98 5.59 18.67
N GLN A 133 2.93 6.09 19.91
CA GLN A 133 3.67 7.30 20.29
C GLN A 133 5.19 7.10 20.19
N LEU A 134 5.71 5.97 20.67
CA LEU A 134 7.13 5.62 20.57
C LEU A 134 7.60 5.52 19.11
N SER A 135 6.77 4.93 18.23
CA SER A 135 7.02 4.87 16.79
C SER A 135 7.09 6.27 16.18
N LYS A 136 6.05 7.08 16.42
CA LYS A 136 5.93 8.43 15.86
C LYS A 136 7.03 9.39 16.33
N SER A 137 7.47 9.27 17.58
CA SER A 137 8.55 10.10 18.13
C SER A 137 9.94 9.57 17.81
N GLU A 138 10.06 8.46 17.06
CA GLU A 138 11.31 7.74 16.82
C GLU A 138 12.10 7.49 18.11
N HIS A 139 11.39 7.08 19.18
CA HIS A 139 12.00 6.90 20.49
C HIS A 139 13.13 5.85 20.43
N ARG A 140 14.20 6.04 21.20
CA ARG A 140 15.40 5.17 21.16
C ARG A 140 15.07 3.68 21.26
N LEU A 141 14.16 3.31 22.16
CA LEU A 141 13.76 1.92 22.38
C LEU A 141 13.00 1.35 21.18
N TRP A 142 12.23 2.18 20.47
CA TRP A 142 11.56 1.76 19.24
C TRP A 142 12.57 1.52 18.13
N ILE A 143 13.55 2.41 17.96
CA ILE A 143 14.64 2.24 17.00
C ILE A 143 15.43 0.96 17.29
N GLU A 144 15.78 0.74 18.56
CA GLU A 144 16.50 -0.46 18.99
C GLU A 144 15.70 -1.73 18.74
N PHE A 145 14.40 -1.72 19.09
CA PHE A 145 13.46 -2.79 18.78
C PHE A 145 13.39 -3.08 17.27
N MET A 146 13.33 -2.05 16.43
CA MET A 146 13.31 -2.17 14.96
C MET A 146 14.63 -2.65 14.37
N ASN A 147 15.73 -2.65 15.13
CA ASN A 147 17.03 -3.13 14.69
C ASN A 147 17.41 -4.48 15.33
N SER A 148 16.67 -4.92 16.33
CA SER A 148 16.89 -6.21 17.00
C SER A 148 16.44 -7.37 16.10
N SER A 149 17.31 -8.37 15.97
CA SER A 149 17.07 -9.56 15.16
C SER A 149 15.85 -10.32 15.65
N GLY A 150 14.87 -10.55 14.76
CA GLY A 150 13.66 -11.33 15.05
C GLY A 150 12.56 -10.59 15.83
N SER A 151 12.83 -9.39 16.36
CA SER A 151 11.84 -8.62 17.13
C SER A 151 10.61 -8.23 16.29
N ILE A 152 10.84 -7.85 15.03
CA ILE A 152 9.76 -7.50 14.09
C ILE A 152 8.89 -8.74 13.79
N ASP A 153 9.50 -9.91 13.56
CA ASP A 153 8.77 -11.14 13.28
C ASP A 153 7.89 -11.55 14.46
N ILE A 154 8.43 -11.49 15.68
CA ILE A 154 7.67 -11.77 16.91
C ILE A 154 6.51 -10.78 17.08
N ALA A 155 6.74 -9.50 16.81
CA ALA A 155 5.69 -8.48 16.88
C ALA A 155 4.57 -8.74 15.88
N ILE A 156 4.91 -9.06 14.63
CA ILE A 156 3.92 -9.44 13.61
C ILE A 156 3.15 -10.67 14.08
N ASP A 157 3.81 -11.72 14.57
CA ASP A 157 3.16 -12.96 15.00
C ASP A 157 2.22 -12.74 16.20
N LYS A 158 2.54 -11.82 17.10
CA LYS A 158 1.69 -11.45 18.24
C LYS A 158 0.53 -10.52 17.87
N TRP A 159 0.79 -9.49 17.07
CA TRP A 159 -0.18 -8.40 16.83
C TRP A 159 -1.11 -8.70 15.66
N PHE A 160 -0.64 -9.42 14.63
CA PHE A 160 -1.47 -9.75 13.47
C PHE A 160 -2.74 -10.55 13.81
N PRO A 161 -2.72 -11.57 14.70
CA PRO A 161 -3.94 -12.27 15.13
C PRO A 161 -5.00 -11.37 15.76
N MET A 162 -4.61 -10.24 16.34
CA MET A 162 -5.51 -9.29 17.01
C MET A 162 -6.35 -8.48 16.01
N LEU A 163 -6.03 -8.53 14.71
CA LEU A 163 -6.87 -7.97 13.64
C LEU A 163 -8.11 -8.84 13.35
N LYS A 164 -8.35 -9.94 14.08
CA LYS A 164 -9.58 -10.73 13.93
C LYS A 164 -10.74 -10.03 14.65
N LEU A 165 -11.50 -9.23 13.91
CA LEU A 165 -12.77 -8.67 14.39
C LEU A 165 -13.86 -9.75 14.32
N ASN A 166 -14.14 -10.40 15.46
CA ASN A 166 -15.26 -11.34 15.60
C ASN A 166 -16.56 -10.67 16.11
N VAL A 167 -16.57 -9.34 16.25
CA VAL A 167 -17.69 -8.61 16.84
C VAL A 167 -18.49 -7.94 15.73
N GLU A 168 -19.80 -8.21 15.70
CA GLU A 168 -20.73 -7.60 14.72
C GLU A 168 -20.75 -6.07 14.87
N LYS A 169 -20.71 -5.56 16.11
CA LYS A 169 -20.66 -4.14 16.47
C LYS A 169 -19.53 -3.86 17.47
N PRO A 170 -18.30 -3.56 17.01
CA PRO A 170 -17.22 -3.19 17.92
C PRO A 170 -17.53 -1.85 18.60
N ASP A 171 -17.17 -1.74 19.88
CA ASP A 171 -17.22 -0.45 20.58
C ASP A 171 -16.10 0.50 20.07
N TYR A 172 -16.10 1.75 20.55
CA TYR A 172 -15.10 2.74 20.17
C TYR A 172 -13.67 2.28 20.51
N ARG A 173 -13.45 1.68 21.69
CA ARG A 173 -12.12 1.27 22.14
C ARG A 173 -11.56 0.13 21.28
N GLN A 174 -12.39 -0.86 20.94
CA GLN A 174 -12.03 -1.95 20.04
C GLN A 174 -11.72 -1.43 18.64
N THR A 175 -12.50 -0.47 18.16
CA THR A 175 -12.28 0.17 16.87
C THR A 175 -10.94 0.89 16.83
N THR A 176 -10.65 1.73 17.83
CA THR A 176 -9.36 2.41 17.97
C THR A 176 -8.21 1.43 18.08
N LEU A 177 -8.33 0.41 18.94
CA LEU A 177 -7.29 -0.61 19.12
C LEU A 177 -6.91 -1.27 17.79
N VAL A 178 -7.91 -1.74 17.04
CA VAL A 178 -7.67 -2.41 15.76
C VAL A 178 -7.05 -1.46 14.74
N ILE A 179 -7.49 -0.20 14.68
CA ILE A 179 -6.89 0.83 13.82
C ILE A 179 -5.42 1.08 14.18
N THR A 180 -5.11 1.28 15.47
CA THR A 180 -3.74 1.48 15.95
C THR A 180 -2.85 0.29 15.58
N ILE A 181 -3.36 -0.94 15.73
CA ILE A 181 -2.62 -2.15 15.32
C ILE A 181 -2.39 -2.20 13.80
N MET A 182 -3.38 -1.84 12.97
CA MET A 182 -3.20 -1.77 11.51
C MET A 182 -2.10 -0.79 11.12
N GLN A 183 -2.07 0.39 11.75
CA GLN A 183 -1.07 1.42 11.50
C GLN A 183 0.33 0.96 11.93
N LEU A 184 0.46 0.43 13.14
CA LEU A 184 1.74 -0.10 13.65
C LEU A 184 2.28 -1.23 12.77
N LEU A 185 1.45 -2.20 12.39
CA LEU A 185 1.87 -3.27 11.48
C LEU A 185 2.29 -2.71 10.12
N THR A 186 1.59 -1.69 9.61
CA THR A 186 1.98 -1.01 8.38
C THR A 186 3.34 -0.32 8.50
N ASP A 187 3.62 0.33 9.63
CA ASP A 187 4.92 0.91 9.91
C ASP A 187 6.03 -0.16 9.94
N LEU A 188 5.76 -1.33 10.56
CA LEU A 188 6.70 -2.45 10.56
C LEU A 188 7.03 -2.94 9.14
N PHE A 189 6.00 -3.22 8.33
CA PHE A 189 6.17 -3.71 6.96
C PHE A 189 6.87 -2.70 6.05
N THR A 190 6.67 -1.39 6.27
CA THR A 190 7.27 -0.36 5.42
C THR A 190 8.67 0.07 5.84
N SER A 191 9.00 0.01 7.14
CA SER A 191 10.27 0.54 7.66
C SER A 191 11.46 -0.38 7.39
N ARG A 192 11.29 -1.70 7.57
CA ARG A 192 12.39 -2.69 7.48
C ARG A 192 11.96 -3.98 6.78
N PRO A 193 11.46 -3.95 5.52
CA PRO A 193 10.95 -5.14 4.84
C PRO A 193 11.97 -6.28 4.74
N ALA A 194 13.26 -5.95 4.59
CA ALA A 194 14.34 -6.92 4.48
C ALA A 194 14.64 -7.70 5.78
N GLN A 195 14.16 -7.23 6.93
CA GLN A 195 14.35 -7.91 8.22
C GLN A 195 13.20 -8.85 8.58
N ILE A 196 12.13 -8.89 7.78
CA ILE A 196 10.96 -9.72 8.02
C ILE A 196 11.19 -11.08 7.36
N THR A 197 11.14 -12.15 8.15
CA THR A 197 11.25 -13.52 7.64
C THR A 197 10.03 -13.86 6.80
N ASP A 198 10.24 -14.45 5.62
CA ASP A 198 9.17 -14.75 4.65
C ASP A 198 8.29 -13.55 4.30
N PHE A 199 8.91 -12.37 4.16
CA PHE A 199 8.24 -11.10 3.87
C PHE A 199 7.11 -11.22 2.83
N PRO A 200 7.29 -11.84 1.63
CA PRO A 200 6.24 -11.91 0.63
C PRO A 200 4.96 -12.59 1.13
N GLU A 201 5.07 -13.66 1.93
CA GLU A 201 3.92 -14.40 2.44
C GLU A 201 3.23 -13.62 3.57
N ARG A 202 4.01 -13.11 4.53
CA ARG A 202 3.49 -12.32 5.65
C ARG A 202 2.80 -11.04 5.14
N PHE A 203 3.42 -10.35 4.19
CA PHE A 203 2.84 -9.19 3.52
C PHE A 203 1.54 -9.55 2.79
N ALA A 204 1.53 -10.62 2.00
CA ALA A 204 0.33 -11.01 1.25
C ALA A 204 -0.86 -11.33 2.18
N LYS A 205 -0.61 -11.99 3.33
CA LYS A 205 -1.63 -12.24 4.36
C LYS A 205 -2.13 -10.95 4.99
N PHE A 206 -1.23 -10.03 5.33
CA PHE A 206 -1.60 -8.73 5.92
C PHE A 206 -2.37 -7.86 4.94
N PHE A 207 -1.87 -7.70 3.72
CA PHE A 207 -2.53 -6.94 2.66
C PHE A 207 -3.92 -7.51 2.36
N LYS A 208 -4.07 -8.84 2.23
CA LYS A 208 -5.38 -9.49 2.07
C LYS A 208 -6.34 -9.18 3.23
N ARG A 209 -5.84 -9.13 4.46
CA ARG A 209 -6.64 -8.75 5.64
C ARG A 209 -7.11 -7.30 5.55
N LEU A 210 -6.25 -6.36 5.17
CA LEU A 210 -6.63 -4.96 4.95
C LEU A 210 -7.72 -4.83 3.87
N LEU A 211 -7.55 -5.53 2.74
CA LEU A 211 -8.57 -5.56 1.69
C LEU A 211 -9.91 -6.12 2.18
N SER A 212 -9.91 -7.06 3.13
CA SER A 212 -11.16 -7.57 3.73
C SER A 212 -11.88 -6.52 4.58
N PHE A 213 -11.15 -5.61 5.23
CA PHE A 213 -11.76 -4.49 5.97
C PHE A 213 -12.37 -3.45 5.04
N ILE A 214 -11.72 -3.20 3.91
CA ILE A 214 -12.26 -2.33 2.84
C ILE A 214 -13.58 -2.93 2.33
N ASN A 215 -13.58 -4.19 1.90
CA ASN A 215 -14.76 -4.86 1.35
C ASN A 215 -15.91 -5.04 2.35
N GLY A 216 -15.64 -5.06 3.66
CA GLY A 216 -16.66 -5.21 4.70
C GLY A 216 -17.47 -3.94 5.01
N ASP A 217 -17.13 -2.80 4.39
CA ASP A 217 -17.78 -1.47 4.50
C ASP A 217 -18.21 -1.06 5.92
N LYS A 218 -17.29 -1.17 6.89
CA LYS A 218 -17.45 -0.63 8.24
C LYS A 218 -16.79 0.75 8.37
N GLY A 219 -17.20 1.71 7.54
CA GLY A 219 -16.83 3.14 7.59
C GLY A 219 -15.37 3.44 7.97
N ALA A 220 -15.12 3.66 9.27
CA ALA A 220 -13.79 3.92 9.81
C ALA A 220 -12.76 2.84 9.44
N PHE A 221 -13.09 1.54 9.58
CA PHE A 221 -12.15 0.47 9.24
C PHE A 221 -11.76 0.47 7.76
N ALA A 222 -12.73 0.72 6.87
CA ALA A 222 -12.46 0.78 5.44
C ALA A 222 -11.52 1.95 5.12
N TYR A 223 -11.75 3.13 5.71
CA TYR A 223 -10.90 4.30 5.54
C TYR A 223 -9.46 4.04 6.00
N TYR A 224 -9.26 3.59 7.24
CA TYR A 224 -7.91 3.35 7.78
C TYR A 224 -7.21 2.18 7.10
N ALA A 225 -7.93 1.11 6.73
CA ALA A 225 -7.35 0.01 5.97
C ALA A 225 -6.93 0.46 4.56
N SER A 226 -7.71 1.35 3.92
CA SER A 226 -7.34 1.96 2.64
C SER A 226 -6.08 2.82 2.77
N ASP A 227 -6.02 3.67 3.79
CA ASP A 227 -4.84 4.48 4.10
C ASP A 227 -3.58 3.60 4.29
N CYS A 228 -3.69 2.52 5.07
CA CYS A 228 -2.62 1.56 5.28
C CYS A 228 -2.19 0.88 3.97
N CYS A 229 -3.15 0.42 3.15
CA CYS A 229 -2.85 -0.15 1.83
C CYS A 229 -2.11 0.84 0.92
N LEU A 230 -2.51 2.11 0.91
CA LEU A 230 -1.87 3.16 0.12
C LEU A 230 -0.45 3.43 0.61
N ASN A 231 -0.23 3.49 1.93
CA ASN A 231 1.11 3.63 2.52
C ASN A 231 2.02 2.44 2.15
N LEU A 232 1.49 1.22 2.17
CA LEU A 232 2.21 0.01 1.74
C LEU A 232 2.57 0.08 0.25
N LEU A 233 1.62 0.43 -0.62
CA LEU A 233 1.86 0.52 -2.06
C LEU A 233 2.90 1.60 -2.38
N ASP A 234 2.79 2.78 -1.76
CA ASP A 234 3.73 3.88 -1.95
C ASP A 234 5.16 3.47 -1.53
N ARG A 235 5.34 3.04 -0.28
CA ARG A 235 6.67 2.77 0.29
C ARG A 235 7.32 1.48 -0.21
N LEU A 236 6.53 0.49 -0.63
CA LEU A 236 7.04 -0.82 -1.04
C LEU A 236 7.02 -1.03 -2.56
N THR A 237 6.86 0.02 -3.37
CA THR A 237 6.89 -0.07 -4.84
C THR A 237 8.14 -0.83 -5.34
N HIS A 238 9.31 -0.58 -4.75
CA HIS A 238 10.57 -1.23 -5.15
C HIS A 238 10.77 -2.64 -4.57
N ALA A 239 9.97 -3.06 -3.59
CA ALA A 239 10.08 -4.39 -2.97
C ALA A 239 9.46 -5.49 -3.83
N PHE A 240 8.70 -5.12 -4.87
CA PHE A 240 8.00 -6.06 -5.75
C PHE A 240 8.40 -5.87 -7.22
N SER A 241 8.30 -6.94 -8.00
CA SER A 241 8.38 -6.83 -9.46
C SER A 241 7.18 -6.05 -10.00
N SER A 242 7.33 -5.41 -11.17
CA SER A 242 6.26 -4.64 -11.83
C SER A 242 4.95 -5.42 -11.94
N ASN A 243 5.02 -6.72 -12.29
CA ASN A 243 3.85 -7.58 -12.42
C ASN A 243 3.16 -7.84 -11.07
N ASN A 244 3.95 -8.10 -10.02
CA ASN A 244 3.41 -8.33 -8.68
C ASN A 244 2.79 -7.05 -8.11
N TYR A 245 3.46 -5.91 -8.29
CA TYR A 245 2.94 -4.60 -7.88
C TYR A 245 1.63 -4.26 -8.60
N SER A 246 1.58 -4.45 -9.92
CA SER A 246 0.35 -4.27 -10.72
C SER A 246 -0.80 -5.16 -10.23
N ALA A 247 -0.51 -6.42 -9.88
CA ALA A 247 -1.52 -7.32 -9.31
C ALA A 247 -2.02 -6.86 -7.93
N LEU A 248 -1.17 -6.27 -7.09
CA LEU A 248 -1.57 -5.70 -5.80
C LEU A 248 -2.47 -4.47 -5.99
N VAL A 249 -2.07 -3.56 -6.89
CA VAL A 249 -2.87 -2.38 -7.26
C VAL A 249 -4.24 -2.80 -7.78
N SER A 250 -4.31 -3.79 -8.67
CA SER A 250 -5.58 -4.30 -9.20
C SER A 250 -6.50 -4.87 -8.10
N LYS A 251 -5.94 -5.63 -7.15
CA LYS A 251 -6.69 -6.15 -5.98
C LYS A 251 -7.21 -5.03 -5.09
N PHE A 252 -6.40 -3.99 -4.88
CA PHE A 252 -6.80 -2.80 -4.12
C PHE A 252 -7.93 -2.04 -4.82
N VAL A 253 -7.78 -1.74 -6.11
CA VAL A 253 -8.81 -1.06 -6.92
C VAL A 253 -10.14 -1.82 -6.86
N THR A 254 -10.07 -3.15 -7.01
CA THR A 254 -11.26 -4.02 -6.92
C THR A 254 -11.93 -3.96 -5.56
N SER A 255 -11.15 -3.87 -4.47
CA SER A 255 -11.70 -3.83 -3.11
C SER A 255 -12.34 -2.47 -2.80
N VAL A 256 -11.63 -1.38 -3.10
CA VAL A 256 -12.13 -0.01 -2.87
C VAL A 256 -13.37 0.29 -3.70
N ARG A 257 -13.49 -0.30 -4.90
CA ARG A 257 -14.69 -0.21 -5.73
C ARG A 257 -15.96 -0.63 -4.98
N ASN A 258 -15.86 -1.63 -4.10
CA ASN A 258 -17.00 -2.13 -3.34
C ASN A 258 -17.34 -1.25 -2.13
N SER A 259 -16.61 -0.16 -1.91
CA SER A 259 -16.71 0.72 -0.73
C SER A 259 -16.97 2.17 -1.15
N PRO A 260 -18.22 2.56 -1.47
CA PRO A 260 -18.55 3.88 -2.00
C PRO A 260 -18.10 5.04 -1.11
N SER A 261 -18.05 4.81 0.21
CA SER A 261 -17.69 5.80 1.23
C SER A 261 -16.25 6.33 1.11
N ILE A 262 -15.34 5.57 0.50
CA ILE A 262 -13.91 5.89 0.44
C ILE A 262 -13.32 5.88 -0.97
N ILE A 263 -14.15 5.62 -1.98
CA ILE A 263 -13.68 5.38 -3.36
C ILE A 263 -12.94 6.58 -3.93
N SER A 264 -13.52 7.78 -3.83
CA SER A 264 -12.97 9.01 -4.42
C SER A 264 -11.64 9.40 -3.78
N CYS A 265 -11.56 9.43 -2.45
CA CYS A 265 -10.33 9.80 -1.74
C CYS A 265 -9.21 8.77 -1.95
N SER A 266 -9.54 7.48 -1.93
CA SER A 266 -8.57 6.40 -2.09
C SER A 266 -8.00 6.35 -3.50
N MET A 267 -8.84 6.49 -4.54
CA MET A 267 -8.40 6.47 -5.93
C MET A 267 -7.58 7.72 -6.29
N SER A 268 -8.00 8.90 -5.83
CA SER A 268 -7.24 10.14 -6.03
C SER A 268 -5.83 10.01 -5.47
N ARG A 269 -5.68 9.46 -4.26
CA ARG A 269 -4.37 9.23 -3.67
C ARG A 269 -3.58 8.12 -4.38
N LEU A 270 -4.23 7.01 -4.75
CA LEU A 270 -3.60 5.91 -5.49
C LEU A 270 -2.92 6.41 -6.78
N PHE A 271 -3.61 7.21 -7.58
CA PHE A 271 -3.05 7.70 -8.84
C PHE A 271 -1.93 8.73 -8.68
N LYS A 272 -1.81 9.35 -7.50
CA LYS A 272 -0.69 10.22 -7.14
C LYS A 272 0.56 9.43 -6.72
N ILE A 273 0.39 8.28 -6.06
CA ILE A 273 1.52 7.47 -5.58
C ILE A 273 2.09 6.53 -6.65
N ILE A 274 1.29 6.08 -7.63
CA ILE A 274 1.80 5.20 -8.70
C ILE A 274 2.66 6.01 -9.67
N GLN A 275 3.98 5.84 -9.58
CA GLN A 275 4.94 6.47 -10.48
C GLN A 275 4.98 5.82 -11.88
N ASN A 276 4.67 4.52 -11.97
CA ASN A 276 4.64 3.82 -13.25
C ASN A 276 3.32 4.12 -13.99
N ASP A 277 3.40 4.99 -14.99
CA ASP A 277 2.31 5.37 -15.88
C ASP A 277 1.49 4.20 -16.45
N GLU A 278 2.13 3.08 -16.82
CA GLU A 278 1.41 1.94 -17.42
C GLU A 278 0.51 1.27 -16.38
N ILE A 279 1.04 1.05 -15.18
CA ILE A 279 0.28 0.51 -14.05
C ILE A 279 -0.84 1.48 -13.65
N ARG A 280 -0.53 2.78 -13.62
CA ARG A 280 -1.49 3.84 -13.30
C ARG A 280 -2.65 3.87 -14.29
N MET A 281 -2.38 3.80 -15.60
CA MET A 281 -3.40 3.81 -16.64
C MET A 281 -4.22 2.51 -16.68
N ASN A 282 -3.59 1.36 -16.41
CA ASN A 282 -4.31 0.09 -16.27
C ASN A 282 -5.23 0.09 -15.05
N ALA A 283 -4.77 0.65 -13.92
CA ALA A 283 -5.58 0.83 -12.72
C ALA A 283 -6.76 1.80 -12.97
N LEU A 284 -6.51 2.92 -13.64
CA LEU A 284 -7.54 3.89 -14.03
C LEU A 284 -8.56 3.26 -14.98
N SER A 285 -8.11 2.49 -15.96
CA SER A 285 -8.97 1.75 -16.89
C SER A 285 -9.87 0.76 -16.14
N SER A 286 -9.30 -0.02 -15.22
CA SER A 286 -10.07 -0.94 -14.38
C SER A 286 -11.11 -0.20 -13.53
N PHE A 287 -10.74 0.92 -12.92
CA PHE A 287 -11.65 1.77 -12.15
C PHE A 287 -12.81 2.31 -13.01
N LEU A 288 -12.49 2.92 -14.17
CA LEU A 288 -13.47 3.51 -15.08
C LEU A 288 -14.44 2.51 -15.69
N SER A 289 -14.00 1.28 -15.98
CA SER A 289 -14.87 0.22 -16.51
C SER A 289 -16.08 -0.08 -15.61
N THR A 290 -16.06 0.46 -14.40
CA THR A 290 -17.02 0.24 -13.33
C THR A 290 -17.51 1.52 -12.68
N ALA A 291 -17.27 2.66 -13.34
CA ALA A 291 -17.65 3.98 -12.84
C ALA A 291 -19.12 4.00 -12.41
N ASN A 292 -19.36 4.60 -11.26
CA ASN A 292 -20.69 4.74 -10.65
C ASN A 292 -21.11 6.20 -10.51
N SER A 293 -20.17 7.14 -10.68
CA SER A 293 -20.41 8.57 -10.57
C SER A 293 -19.84 9.35 -11.75
N SER A 294 -20.31 10.59 -11.95
CA SER A 294 -19.67 11.54 -12.88
C SER A 294 -18.28 11.97 -12.39
N ASP A 295 -18.05 11.97 -11.08
CA ASP A 295 -16.81 12.44 -10.46
C ASP A 295 -15.64 11.49 -10.76
N ASP A 296 -15.93 10.21 -10.96
CA ASP A 296 -14.97 9.20 -11.41
C ASP A 296 -14.29 9.63 -12.74
N PHE A 297 -15.04 10.32 -13.61
CA PHE A 297 -14.54 10.82 -14.89
C PHE A 297 -13.71 12.10 -14.75
N LEU A 298 -14.01 12.96 -13.77
CA LEU A 298 -13.18 14.13 -13.46
C LEU A 298 -11.80 13.69 -12.96
N LEU A 299 -11.76 12.68 -12.09
CA LEU A 299 -10.51 12.08 -11.63
C LEU A 299 -9.71 11.49 -12.81
N ALA A 300 -10.39 10.89 -13.78
CA ALA A 300 -9.74 10.38 -14.98
C ALA A 300 -9.09 11.48 -15.83
N VAL A 301 -9.76 12.61 -16.03
CA VAL A 301 -9.19 13.77 -16.74
C VAL A 301 -7.90 14.24 -16.07
N GLU A 302 -7.94 14.47 -14.76
CA GLU A 302 -6.77 14.93 -13.99
C GLU A 302 -5.62 13.92 -14.09
N THR A 303 -5.94 12.63 -13.93
CA THR A 303 -4.93 11.56 -13.95
C THR A 303 -4.30 11.43 -15.34
N ILE A 304 -5.08 11.49 -16.42
CA ILE A 304 -4.60 11.39 -17.79
C ILE A 304 -3.72 12.60 -18.17
N LYS A 305 -4.11 13.81 -17.78
CA LYS A 305 -3.31 15.03 -18.01
C LYS A 305 -1.95 14.96 -17.34
N ASN A 306 -1.86 14.32 -16.17
CA ASN A 306 -0.63 14.15 -15.41
C ASN A 306 0.20 12.91 -15.81
N THR A 307 -0.10 12.28 -16.95
CA THR A 307 0.56 11.06 -17.43
C THR A 307 1.24 11.29 -18.77
N ASP A 308 2.34 10.58 -19.05
CA ASP A 308 2.95 10.55 -20.38
C ASP A 308 1.90 10.15 -21.44
N ARG A 309 1.70 11.03 -22.42
CA ARG A 309 0.74 10.90 -23.52
C ARG A 309 0.82 9.54 -24.22
N ARG A 310 2.01 8.93 -24.32
CA ARG A 310 2.20 7.64 -24.99
C ARG A 310 1.56 6.46 -24.25
N LYS A 311 1.30 6.60 -22.95
CA LYS A 311 0.88 5.51 -22.07
C LYS A 311 -0.60 5.59 -21.68
N VAL A 312 -1.30 6.66 -22.04
CA VAL A 312 -2.72 6.88 -21.70
C VAL A 312 -3.69 6.00 -22.49
N SER A 313 -3.20 5.27 -23.51
CA SER A 313 -4.02 4.46 -24.41
C SER A 313 -5.04 3.55 -23.70
N PRO A 314 -4.70 2.79 -22.64
CA PRO A 314 -5.66 1.92 -21.97
C PRO A 314 -6.85 2.68 -21.36
N ALA A 315 -6.60 3.84 -20.76
CA ALA A 315 -7.67 4.66 -20.16
C ALA A 315 -8.56 5.31 -21.24
N VAL A 316 -7.95 5.79 -22.33
CA VAL A 316 -8.69 6.36 -23.47
C VAL A 316 -9.56 5.31 -24.17
N GLN A 317 -9.05 4.09 -24.36
CA GLN A 317 -9.82 2.97 -24.91
C GLN A 317 -11.05 2.67 -24.05
N THR A 318 -10.89 2.62 -22.73
CA THR A 318 -12.00 2.40 -21.80
C THR A 318 -13.01 3.55 -21.84
N LEU A 319 -12.57 4.80 -21.88
CA LEU A 319 -13.46 5.96 -22.02
C LEU A 319 -14.27 5.88 -23.32
N ILE A 320 -13.62 5.61 -24.46
CA ILE A 320 -14.28 5.45 -25.76
C ILE A 320 -15.29 4.29 -25.71
N HIS A 321 -14.93 3.19 -25.06
CA HIS A 321 -15.85 2.07 -24.87
C HIS A 321 -17.09 2.49 -24.08
N ILE A 322 -16.92 3.16 -22.94
CA ILE A 322 -18.02 3.66 -22.09
C ILE A 322 -18.89 4.65 -22.86
N ALA A 323 -18.28 5.58 -23.60
CA ALA A 323 -19.00 6.54 -24.45
C ALA A 323 -19.90 5.85 -25.48
N ALA A 324 -19.44 4.74 -26.06
CA ALA A 324 -20.15 3.99 -27.08
C ALA A 324 -21.16 2.95 -26.52
N SER A 325 -21.00 2.49 -25.27
CA SER A 325 -21.77 1.35 -24.73
C SER A 325 -22.62 1.67 -23.50
N SER A 326 -22.23 2.64 -22.67
CA SER A 326 -22.87 2.91 -21.38
C SER A 326 -24.09 3.82 -21.51
N LYS A 327 -25.25 3.40 -20.98
CA LYS A 327 -26.46 4.23 -20.91
C LYS A 327 -26.29 5.46 -20.01
N PRO A 328 -25.87 5.33 -18.74
CA PRO A 328 -25.83 6.47 -17.81
C PRO A 328 -24.64 7.39 -18.06
N PHE A 329 -23.50 6.86 -18.52
CA PHE A 329 -22.24 7.61 -18.54
C PHE A 329 -21.76 8.00 -19.94
N SER A 330 -22.50 7.67 -21.00
CA SER A 330 -22.06 7.95 -22.39
C SER A 330 -21.74 9.43 -22.61
N LYS A 331 -22.61 10.35 -22.19
CA LYS A 331 -22.39 11.81 -22.35
C LYS A 331 -21.21 12.33 -21.54
N THR A 332 -21.05 11.87 -20.30
CA THR A 332 -19.93 12.28 -19.44
C THR A 332 -18.60 11.78 -20.01
N ALA A 333 -18.55 10.52 -20.43
CA ALA A 333 -17.38 9.94 -21.09
C ALA A 333 -17.05 10.68 -22.39
N GLN A 334 -18.05 11.01 -23.20
CA GLN A 334 -17.88 11.83 -24.41
C GLN A 334 -17.25 13.20 -24.10
N SER A 335 -17.76 13.92 -23.11
CA SER A 335 -17.20 15.22 -22.70
C SER A 335 -15.72 15.11 -22.33
N VAL A 336 -15.37 14.06 -21.57
CA VAL A 336 -13.99 13.81 -21.14
C VAL A 336 -13.08 13.39 -22.30
N ILE A 337 -13.56 12.57 -23.23
CA ILE A 337 -12.78 12.14 -24.40
C ILE A 337 -12.36 13.34 -25.25
N GLY A 338 -13.27 14.29 -25.51
CA GLY A 338 -12.94 15.48 -26.29
C GLY A 338 -11.78 16.28 -25.67
N GLU A 339 -11.83 16.44 -24.35
CA GLU A 339 -10.77 17.12 -23.59
C GLU A 339 -9.45 16.33 -23.58
N VAL A 340 -9.52 15.01 -23.39
CA VAL A 340 -8.34 14.14 -23.31
C VAL A 340 -7.63 13.97 -24.65
N LEU A 341 -8.37 13.83 -25.75
CA LEU A 341 -7.78 13.64 -27.08
C LEU A 341 -7.00 14.87 -27.54
N ASN A 342 -7.53 16.07 -27.27
CA ASN A 342 -6.81 17.32 -27.53
C ASN A 342 -5.44 17.37 -26.79
N TYR A 343 -5.31 16.66 -25.66
CA TYR A 343 -4.05 16.58 -24.92
C TYR A 343 -3.11 15.48 -25.41
N THR A 344 -3.62 14.33 -25.84
CA THR A 344 -2.83 13.08 -25.91
C THR A 344 -2.29 12.74 -27.29
N GLY A 345 -2.81 13.34 -28.37
CA GLY A 345 -2.26 13.19 -29.73
C GLY A 345 -2.83 11.99 -30.51
N ASP A 346 -2.01 11.35 -31.34
CA ASP A 346 -2.43 10.30 -32.28
C ASP A 346 -2.44 8.90 -31.63
N PHE A 347 -3.53 8.15 -31.86
CA PHE A 347 -3.71 6.77 -31.42
C PHE A 347 -3.98 5.89 -32.63
N PRO A 348 -3.02 5.03 -33.04
CA PRO A 348 -3.16 4.22 -34.25
C PRO A 348 -4.39 3.32 -34.28
N TRP A 349 -4.92 2.93 -33.11
CA TRP A 349 -6.10 2.07 -32.98
C TRP A 349 -7.44 2.82 -33.17
N ILE A 350 -7.47 4.16 -33.12
CA ILE A 350 -8.72 4.93 -33.25
C ILE A 350 -9.28 4.84 -34.67
N THR A 351 -8.45 4.98 -35.70
CA THR A 351 -8.88 4.86 -37.10
C THR A 351 -9.56 3.51 -37.42
N PRO A 352 -8.94 2.35 -37.13
CA PRO A 352 -9.59 1.06 -37.34
C PRO A 352 -10.83 0.87 -36.46
N TYR A 353 -10.82 1.41 -35.23
CA TYR A 353 -12.02 1.42 -34.38
C TYR A 353 -13.20 2.14 -35.05
N ILE A 354 -13.01 3.38 -35.50
CA ILE A 354 -14.05 4.19 -36.15
C ILE A 354 -14.61 3.50 -37.38
N ARG A 355 -13.75 2.94 -38.23
CA ARG A 355 -14.18 2.21 -39.45
C ARG A 355 -15.04 0.99 -39.09
N LYS A 356 -14.63 0.22 -38.07
CA LYS A 356 -15.38 -0.96 -37.63
C LYS A 356 -16.71 -0.59 -36.97
N THR A 357 -16.74 0.45 -36.14
CA THR A 357 -17.97 0.95 -35.53
C THR A 357 -18.89 1.62 -36.55
N ALA A 358 -18.36 2.16 -37.65
CA ALA A 358 -19.17 2.67 -38.77
C ALA A 358 -19.95 1.55 -39.45
N ASN A 359 -19.28 0.42 -39.72
CA ASN A 359 -19.95 -0.76 -40.26
C ASN A 359 -21.07 -1.24 -39.34
N PHE A 360 -20.81 -1.25 -38.02
CA PHE A 360 -21.85 -1.56 -37.04
C PHE A 360 -23.02 -0.57 -37.12
N VAL A 361 -22.77 0.75 -37.12
CA VAL A 361 -23.81 1.78 -37.17
C VAL A 361 -24.69 1.61 -38.43
N GLY A 362 -24.07 1.46 -39.59
CA GLY A 362 -24.79 1.29 -40.84
C GLY A 362 -25.61 0.00 -40.88
N ALA A 363 -25.05 -1.14 -40.42
CA ALA A 363 -25.76 -2.41 -40.36
C ALA A 363 -26.90 -2.38 -39.33
N ALA A 364 -26.66 -1.81 -38.15
CA ALA A 364 -27.63 -1.64 -37.07
C ALA A 364 -28.84 -0.83 -37.54
N ILE A 365 -28.60 0.31 -38.19
CA ILE A 365 -29.67 1.19 -38.70
C ILE A 365 -30.40 0.53 -39.88
N SER A 366 -29.69 -0.07 -40.83
CA SER A 366 -30.29 -0.74 -42.00
C SER A 366 -31.21 -1.90 -41.60
N ASN A 367 -30.86 -2.63 -40.53
CA ASN A 367 -31.63 -3.76 -40.03
C ASN A 367 -32.62 -3.38 -38.90
N GLY A 368 -32.68 -2.10 -38.50
CA GLY A 368 -33.58 -1.65 -37.42
C GLY A 368 -33.23 -2.20 -36.03
N ARG A 369 -31.97 -2.62 -35.79
CA ARG A 369 -31.53 -3.25 -34.53
C ARG A 369 -30.46 -2.42 -33.84
N PHE A 370 -30.37 -2.50 -32.51
CA PHE A 370 -29.36 -1.79 -31.70
C PHE A 370 -29.29 -0.27 -31.93
N LEU A 371 -30.39 0.36 -32.37
CA LEU A 371 -30.47 1.76 -32.78
C LEU A 371 -29.94 2.73 -31.71
N ARG A 372 -30.18 2.43 -30.43
CA ARG A 372 -29.66 3.20 -29.31
C ARG A 372 -28.13 3.25 -29.31
N ARG A 373 -27.47 2.10 -29.49
CA ARG A 373 -26.02 2.00 -29.49
C ARG A 373 -25.43 2.66 -30.73
N ALA A 374 -26.09 2.50 -31.88
CA ALA A 374 -25.73 3.21 -33.11
C ALA A 374 -25.79 4.73 -32.90
N LYS A 375 -26.83 5.24 -32.23
CA LYS A 375 -26.94 6.66 -31.86
C LYS A 375 -25.81 7.10 -30.93
N SER A 376 -25.50 6.37 -29.87
CA SER A 376 -24.37 6.72 -28.98
C SER A 376 -23.02 6.76 -29.70
N ILE A 377 -22.81 5.89 -30.68
CA ILE A 377 -21.60 5.91 -31.53
C ILE A 377 -21.60 7.13 -32.45
N LEU A 378 -22.74 7.49 -33.07
CA LEU A 378 -22.85 8.72 -33.87
C LEU A 378 -22.61 9.97 -33.03
N ASP A 379 -23.17 10.04 -31.82
CA ASP A 379 -22.94 11.14 -30.89
C ASP A 379 -21.45 11.23 -30.52
N LEU A 380 -20.79 10.08 -30.31
CA LEU A 380 -19.34 10.02 -30.10
C LEU A 380 -18.57 10.54 -31.33
N TYR A 381 -18.96 10.18 -32.55
CA TYR A 381 -18.31 10.69 -33.77
C TYR A 381 -18.38 12.20 -33.88
N ILE A 382 -19.50 12.82 -33.53
CA ILE A 382 -19.64 14.28 -33.50
C ILE A 382 -18.63 14.89 -32.53
N VAL A 383 -18.52 14.31 -31.33
CA VAL A 383 -17.56 14.77 -30.31
C VAL A 383 -16.11 14.62 -30.80
N LEU A 384 -15.78 13.48 -31.40
CA LEU A 384 -14.46 13.24 -31.98
C LEU A 384 -14.15 14.20 -33.13
N TYR A 385 -15.14 14.52 -33.98
CA TYR A 385 -14.99 15.46 -35.10
C TYR A 385 -14.71 16.88 -34.62
N ASN A 386 -15.31 17.29 -33.50
CA ASN A 386 -15.12 18.61 -32.92
C ASN A 386 -13.76 18.79 -32.20
N THR A 387 -12.94 17.74 -32.06
CA THR A 387 -11.56 17.87 -31.58
C THR A 387 -10.68 18.60 -32.59
N ASP A 388 -9.54 19.16 -32.18
CA ASP A 388 -8.62 19.90 -33.07
C ASP A 388 -7.70 18.99 -33.91
N ILE A 389 -8.01 17.69 -33.96
CA ILE A 389 -7.17 16.69 -34.59
C ILE A 389 -7.57 16.50 -36.07
N PHE A 390 -6.75 17.03 -36.98
CA PHE A 390 -7.03 17.02 -38.42
C PHE A 390 -7.23 15.62 -39.01
N TRP A 391 -6.33 14.67 -38.74
CA TRP A 391 -6.43 13.31 -39.28
C TRP A 391 -7.73 12.61 -38.84
N LEU A 392 -8.17 12.88 -37.61
CA LEU A 392 -9.39 12.31 -37.04
C LEU A 392 -10.63 12.88 -37.73
N ARG A 393 -10.67 14.19 -38.00
CA ARG A 393 -11.72 14.82 -38.81
C ARG A 393 -11.80 14.24 -40.22
N SER A 394 -10.65 13.99 -40.85
CA SER A 394 -10.59 13.37 -42.17
C SER A 394 -11.20 11.96 -42.16
N VAL A 395 -10.82 11.12 -41.20
CA VAL A 395 -11.36 9.75 -41.06
C VAL A 395 -12.87 9.76 -40.79
N LEU A 396 -13.34 10.68 -39.94
CA LEU A 396 -14.76 10.82 -39.63
C LEU A 396 -15.58 11.37 -40.81
N SER A 397 -15.00 12.25 -41.63
CA SER A 397 -15.61 12.72 -42.88
C SER A 397 -15.76 11.60 -43.91
N GLU A 398 -14.73 10.76 -44.09
CA GLU A 398 -14.80 9.55 -44.93
C GLU A 398 -15.92 8.60 -44.47
N VAL A 399 -15.97 8.34 -43.17
CA VAL A 399 -16.99 7.48 -42.55
C VAL A 399 -18.39 8.10 -42.64
N GLY A 400 -18.51 9.42 -42.49
CA GLY A 400 -19.75 10.15 -42.70
C GLY A 400 -20.27 9.98 -44.12
N GLY A 401 -19.38 10.07 -45.12
CA GLY A 401 -19.68 9.80 -46.53
C GLY A 401 -20.19 8.37 -46.74
N LEU A 402 -19.47 7.39 -46.19
CA LEU A 402 -19.84 5.97 -46.24
C LEU A 402 -21.25 5.73 -45.67
N LEU A 403 -21.54 6.28 -44.49
CA LEU A 403 -22.86 6.14 -43.85
C LEU A 403 -23.95 6.87 -44.63
N LEU A 404 -23.66 8.06 -45.19
CA LEU A 404 -24.61 8.82 -46.00
C LEU A 404 -24.99 8.07 -47.28
N ALA A 405 -24.01 7.44 -47.93
CA ALA A 405 -24.22 6.66 -49.15
C ALA A 405 -25.12 5.45 -48.96
N THR A 406 -25.30 4.95 -47.72
CA THR A 406 -26.28 3.90 -47.43
C THR A 406 -27.74 4.36 -47.59
N GLN A 407 -27.99 5.68 -47.52
CA GLN A 407 -29.33 6.29 -47.49
C GLN A 407 -30.24 5.80 -46.34
N LYS A 408 -29.70 5.07 -45.36
CA LYS A 408 -30.46 4.55 -44.21
C LYS A 408 -30.25 5.39 -42.95
N VAL A 409 -29.11 6.05 -42.82
CA VAL A 409 -28.79 6.91 -41.67
C VAL A 409 -29.35 8.32 -41.89
N PRO A 410 -30.03 8.93 -40.90
CA PRO A 410 -30.58 10.27 -41.06
C PRO A 410 -29.52 11.30 -41.45
N MET A 411 -29.75 12.02 -42.54
CA MET A 411 -28.83 13.03 -43.07
C MET A 411 -28.48 14.10 -42.04
N THR A 412 -29.45 14.51 -41.21
CA THR A 412 -29.26 15.49 -40.13
C THR A 412 -28.18 15.09 -39.13
N SER A 413 -28.00 13.79 -38.87
CA SER A 413 -26.99 13.29 -37.94
C SER A 413 -25.59 13.22 -38.55
N LEU A 414 -25.49 13.23 -39.89
CA LEU A 414 -24.24 13.05 -40.62
C LEU A 414 -23.67 14.35 -41.18
N LEU A 415 -24.51 15.35 -41.46
CA LEU A 415 -24.06 16.65 -42.00
C LEU A 415 -23.01 17.34 -41.12
N ILE A 416 -23.09 17.14 -39.80
CA ILE A 416 -22.13 17.69 -38.82
C ILE A 416 -20.71 17.14 -39.05
N LEU A 417 -20.58 15.93 -39.62
CA LEU A 417 -19.28 15.31 -39.90
C LEU A 417 -18.66 15.78 -41.22
N HIS A 418 -19.32 16.68 -41.96
CA HIS A 418 -18.93 17.12 -43.31
C HIS A 418 -18.56 15.93 -44.23
N PRO A 419 -19.54 15.08 -44.58
CA PRO A 419 -19.29 13.80 -45.23
C PRO A 419 -18.54 13.97 -46.55
N SER A 420 -17.48 13.18 -46.73
CA SER A 420 -16.69 13.16 -47.97
C SER A 420 -17.55 12.62 -49.13
N PRO A 421 -17.43 13.20 -50.34
CA PRO A 421 -18.10 12.67 -51.52
C PRO A 421 -17.49 11.35 -52.02
N VAL A 422 -16.29 10.98 -51.54
CA VAL A 422 -15.58 9.78 -51.95
C VAL A 422 -15.95 8.63 -51.02
N THR A 423 -16.63 7.62 -51.57
CA THR A 423 -17.06 6.44 -50.82
C THR A 423 -16.64 5.15 -51.49
N ASP A 424 -16.05 4.23 -50.74
CA ASP A 424 -15.76 2.88 -51.22
C ASP A 424 -17.04 2.05 -51.39
N ARG A 425 -17.35 1.73 -52.65
CA ARG A 425 -18.54 0.95 -53.04
C ARG A 425 -18.56 -0.44 -52.41
N LYS A 426 -17.40 -1.08 -52.18
CA LYS A 426 -17.33 -2.40 -51.54
C LYS A 426 -17.81 -2.33 -50.09
N SER A 427 -17.34 -1.34 -49.35
CA SER A 427 -17.74 -1.09 -47.97
C SER A 427 -19.25 -0.80 -47.84
N ILE A 428 -19.85 -0.08 -48.79
CA ILE A 428 -21.31 0.16 -48.80
C ILE A 428 -22.08 -1.16 -48.91
N MET A 429 -21.68 -2.05 -49.83
CA MET A 429 -22.36 -3.32 -50.03
C MET A 429 -22.32 -4.19 -48.77
N THR A 430 -21.18 -4.23 -48.08
CA THR A 430 -21.04 -4.96 -46.81
C THR A 430 -22.00 -4.43 -45.73
N ILE A 431 -22.24 -3.13 -45.65
CA ILE A 431 -23.10 -2.51 -44.63
C ILE A 431 -24.59 -2.77 -44.90
N THR A 432 -24.99 -2.77 -46.18
CA THR A 432 -26.39 -2.87 -46.58
C THR A 432 -26.93 -4.31 -46.64
N GLN A 433 -26.06 -5.32 -46.49
CA GLN A 433 -26.49 -6.71 -46.48
C GLN A 433 -27.33 -7.02 -45.23
N PRO A 434 -28.40 -7.84 -45.36
CA PRO A 434 -29.17 -8.30 -44.22
C PRO A 434 -28.25 -9.17 -43.34
N MET A 435 -28.08 -8.76 -42.09
CA MET A 435 -27.23 -9.46 -41.12
C MET A 435 -28.08 -9.94 -39.96
N ASN A 436 -27.77 -11.14 -39.47
CA ASN A 436 -28.39 -11.64 -38.26
C ASN A 436 -27.88 -10.82 -37.04
N PRO A 437 -28.64 -10.76 -35.93
CA PRO A 437 -28.24 -9.96 -34.75
C PRO A 437 -26.90 -10.39 -34.12
N ASN A 438 -26.46 -11.64 -34.31
CA ASN A 438 -25.18 -12.12 -33.79
C ASN A 438 -24.00 -11.64 -34.66
N GLU A 439 -24.18 -11.55 -35.97
CA GLU A 439 -23.24 -10.95 -36.92
C GLU A 439 -23.08 -9.46 -36.65
N ILE A 440 -24.20 -8.74 -36.45
CA ILE A 440 -24.17 -7.31 -36.10
C ILE A 440 -23.48 -7.10 -34.75
N LYS A 441 -23.76 -7.92 -33.73
CA LYS A 441 -23.02 -7.87 -32.45
C LYS A 441 -21.55 -8.23 -32.62
N GLY A 442 -21.22 -9.17 -33.52
CA GLY A 442 -19.87 -9.59 -33.88
C GLY A 442 -19.00 -8.43 -34.38
N LEU A 443 -19.60 -7.44 -35.05
CA LEU A 443 -18.90 -6.22 -35.48
C LEU A 443 -18.39 -5.37 -34.30
N LEU A 444 -18.95 -5.54 -33.09
CA LEU A 444 -18.54 -4.86 -31.86
C LEU A 444 -17.81 -5.75 -30.85
N ASN A 445 -17.48 -6.99 -31.21
CA ASN A 445 -17.03 -7.98 -30.22
C ASN A 445 -15.68 -7.56 -29.59
N ALA A 446 -15.70 -7.35 -28.27
CA ALA A 446 -14.59 -6.77 -27.48
C ALA A 446 -13.31 -7.62 -27.52
N LYS A 447 -13.42 -8.96 -27.61
CA LYS A 447 -12.26 -9.85 -27.75
C LYS A 447 -11.39 -9.55 -28.97
N VAL A 448 -11.99 -9.09 -30.07
CA VAL A 448 -11.24 -8.70 -31.28
C VAL A 448 -10.49 -7.37 -31.06
N PHE A 449 -11.00 -6.49 -30.20
CA PHE A 449 -10.31 -5.25 -29.83
C PHE A 449 -9.18 -5.46 -28.80
N GLU A 450 -9.29 -6.50 -27.94
CA GLU A 450 -8.26 -6.85 -26.95
C GLU A 450 -7.16 -7.78 -27.50
N GLU A 451 -7.49 -8.71 -28.42
CA GLU A 451 -6.52 -9.65 -28.99
C GLU A 451 -5.64 -9.06 -30.10
N GLU A 452 -6.13 -8.07 -30.86
CA GLU A 452 -5.36 -7.40 -31.93
C GLU A 452 -4.34 -6.36 -31.43
N TYR A 453 -4.41 -5.93 -30.17
CA TYR A 453 -3.63 -4.78 -29.65
C TYR A 453 -2.88 -5.06 -28.35
N LYS A 454 -2.50 -6.32 -28.08
CA LYS A 454 -1.43 -6.58 -27.10
C LYS A 454 -0.18 -5.80 -27.55
N PRO A 455 0.48 -5.03 -26.66
CA PRO A 455 1.71 -4.34 -27.02
C PRO A 455 2.69 -5.36 -27.58
N ILE A 456 3.23 -5.07 -28.76
CA ILE A 456 4.24 -5.92 -29.40
C ILE A 456 5.50 -5.83 -28.53
N ASP A 457 5.68 -6.77 -27.62
CA ASP A 457 6.99 -7.10 -27.06
C ASP A 457 7.85 -7.66 -28.19
N ARG A 458 8.51 -6.79 -28.95
CA ARG A 458 9.63 -7.16 -29.84
C ARG A 458 10.68 -6.06 -29.91
N LEU A 459 11.55 -6.02 -28.92
CA LEU A 459 12.99 -5.89 -29.20
C LEU A 459 13.64 -7.25 -28.94
N SER A 460 13.53 -8.14 -29.92
CA SER A 460 14.53 -9.20 -30.10
C SER A 460 15.62 -8.64 -31.00
N PRO A 461 16.92 -8.78 -30.66
CA PRO A 461 17.98 -8.23 -31.47
C PRO A 461 18.00 -8.89 -32.86
N THR A 462 18.25 -8.04 -33.85
CA THR A 462 18.47 -8.30 -35.26
C THR A 462 19.20 -9.63 -35.52
N LYS A 463 18.50 -10.59 -36.14
CA LYS A 463 19.14 -11.72 -36.82
C LYS A 463 19.77 -11.19 -38.11
N THR A 464 21.09 -11.08 -38.11
CA THR A 464 21.93 -10.98 -39.31
C THR A 464 21.72 -12.23 -40.16
N ILE A 465 21.40 -12.04 -41.44
CA ILE A 465 21.29 -13.10 -42.46
C ILE A 465 22.62 -13.20 -43.23
N ALA A 466 22.91 -14.43 -43.66
CA ALA A 466 24.01 -14.94 -44.50
C ALA A 466 25.21 -15.45 -43.68
N SER A 467 25.52 -16.75 -43.71
CA SER A 467 25.83 -17.53 -44.92
C SER A 467 25.34 -18.99 -44.89
N LYS A 468 24.85 -19.48 -46.05
CA LYS A 468 24.74 -20.91 -46.41
C LYS A 468 26.12 -21.59 -46.22
N LYS A 469 26.27 -22.86 -45.85
CA LYS A 469 26.02 -24.06 -46.69
C LYS A 469 26.62 -25.30 -45.98
N VAL A 470 26.07 -26.46 -46.34
CA VAL A 470 26.60 -27.85 -46.29
C VAL A 470 26.20 -28.74 -45.10
N ILE A 471 25.54 -29.81 -45.51
CA ILE A 471 25.04 -31.01 -44.84
C ILE A 471 26.19 -32.00 -44.64
N VAL A 472 26.31 -32.67 -43.49
CA VAL A 472 26.67 -34.12 -43.40
C VAL A 472 26.04 -34.74 -42.15
N LEU A 473 25.46 -35.93 -42.36
CA LEU A 473 24.80 -36.84 -41.42
C LEU A 473 25.76 -37.64 -40.52
N ASN A 474 25.21 -38.10 -39.39
CA ASN A 474 25.51 -39.33 -38.63
C ASN A 474 26.87 -39.48 -37.92
N SER A 475 26.84 -39.74 -36.60
CA SER A 475 26.91 -41.12 -36.06
C SER A 475 27.01 -41.20 -34.53
N LYS A 476 26.23 -42.15 -33.98
CA LYS A 476 26.40 -43.06 -32.82
C LYS A 476 27.23 -42.66 -31.57
N LYS A 477 26.51 -42.81 -30.43
CA LYS A 477 26.83 -43.51 -29.14
C LYS A 477 28.31 -43.67 -28.71
N ILE A 478 28.60 -43.44 -27.43
CA ILE A 478 28.87 -44.46 -26.36
C ILE A 478 29.47 -43.80 -25.07
N SER A 479 29.00 -44.32 -23.91
CA SER A 479 29.59 -44.43 -22.56
C SER A 479 30.00 -43.22 -21.69
N LYS A 480 29.38 -43.15 -20.50
CA LYS A 480 30.01 -42.86 -19.20
C LYS A 480 30.83 -44.10 -18.75
N PRO A 481 31.92 -44.00 -17.96
CA PRO A 481 31.80 -43.74 -16.51
C PRO A 481 32.92 -42.88 -15.85
N THR A 482 32.52 -42.26 -14.74
CA THR A 482 33.29 -41.81 -13.55
C THR A 482 34.21 -42.90 -12.97
N PRO A 483 35.03 -42.70 -11.88
CA PRO A 483 35.28 -41.51 -11.02
C PRO A 483 36.78 -41.32 -10.67
N ASN A 484 37.08 -40.36 -9.76
CA ASN A 484 37.81 -40.56 -8.48
C ASN A 484 38.97 -39.59 -8.13
N LEU A 485 38.99 -39.27 -6.82
CA LEU A 485 40.11 -38.85 -5.96
C LEU A 485 40.55 -37.38 -6.06
N LYS A 486 40.99 -36.70 -5.00
CA LYS A 486 40.86 -36.75 -3.52
C LYS A 486 41.64 -35.50 -3.06
N LYS A 487 41.22 -34.92 -1.94
CA LYS A 487 42.02 -34.24 -0.89
C LYS A 487 43.18 -33.32 -1.31
N ASN A 488 43.18 -32.09 -0.80
CA ASN A 488 44.03 -31.80 0.36
C ASN A 488 43.72 -30.45 1.01
N GLU A 489 43.88 -30.47 2.33
CA GLU A 489 43.72 -29.40 3.29
C GLU A 489 44.97 -28.50 3.36
N ASN A 490 44.77 -27.36 4.03
CA ASN A 490 45.67 -26.70 4.98
C ASN A 490 46.69 -25.64 4.52
N THR A 491 46.38 -24.42 5.01
CA THR A 491 47.17 -23.57 5.93
C THR A 491 48.00 -22.39 5.43
N ARG A 492 47.75 -21.27 6.14
CA ARG A 492 48.64 -20.19 6.63
C ARG A 492 48.94 -18.95 5.76
N SER A 493 48.30 -17.85 6.19
CA SER A 493 48.86 -16.53 6.56
C SER A 493 50.32 -16.19 6.20
N TYR A 494 50.56 -15.03 5.58
CA TYR A 494 50.97 -13.77 6.24
C TYR A 494 50.98 -12.60 5.22
N GLY A 495 50.99 -11.37 5.71
CA GLY A 495 50.60 -10.16 5.00
C GLY A 495 51.58 -9.62 3.94
N ILE A 496 51.16 -8.56 3.27
CA ILE A 496 51.87 -7.27 3.10
C ILE A 496 50.88 -6.28 2.44
N ALA A 497 50.84 -5.05 2.98
CA ALA A 497 50.08 -3.88 2.51
C ALA A 497 50.61 -3.37 1.13
N PRO A 498 50.05 -2.33 0.42
CA PRO A 498 49.70 -1.02 1.00
C PRO A 498 48.62 -0.16 0.26
N LYS A 499 48.33 1.01 0.88
CA LYS A 499 48.03 2.33 0.26
C LYS A 499 46.75 2.51 -0.58
N ASN A 500 45.81 3.33 -0.08
CA ASN A 500 45.67 4.76 -0.47
C ASN A 500 44.27 5.35 -0.13
N LEU A 501 44.32 6.52 0.54
CA LEU A 501 43.58 7.76 0.24
C LEU A 501 42.09 7.68 -0.17
N ARG A 502 41.20 8.23 0.66
CA ARG A 502 40.64 9.59 0.47
C ARG A 502 39.66 9.96 1.58
N LYS A 503 39.96 11.06 2.26
CA LYS A 503 39.01 11.92 2.97
C LYS A 503 38.13 12.63 1.95
N LEU A 504 36.82 12.66 2.15
CA LEU A 504 35.93 13.71 1.62
C LEU A 504 34.81 13.97 2.64
N GLN A 505 34.85 15.14 3.26
CA GLN A 505 33.65 15.87 3.73
C GLN A 505 32.94 16.49 2.51
N PRO A 506 31.64 16.81 2.62
CA PRO A 506 31.20 18.22 2.55
C PRO A 506 30.20 18.58 3.67
N LEU A 507 30.25 19.80 4.23
CA LEU A 507 29.39 20.98 3.93
C LEU A 507 27.89 20.63 4.06
N TYR A 508 27.12 21.22 4.98
CA TYR A 508 26.64 22.60 4.90
C TYR A 508 26.53 23.33 6.25
N SER A 509 26.72 24.64 6.18
CA SER A 509 26.45 25.66 7.18
C SER A 509 25.30 26.57 6.71
N VAL A 510 24.52 27.03 7.69
CA VAL A 510 23.52 28.13 7.71
C VAL A 510 22.26 27.94 6.88
#